data_AF-A0A845DCG8-F1
#
_entry.id   AF-A0A845DCG8-F1
#
_cell.length_a   1.000
_cell.length_b   1.000
_cell.length_c   1.000
_cell.angle_alpha   90.00
_cell.angle_beta   90.00
_cell.angle_gamma   90.00
#
_symmetry.space_group_name_H-M   'P 1'
#
loop_
_entity.id
_entity.type
_entity.pdbx_description
1 polymer ?
#
loop_
_entity_poly.entity_id
_entity_poly.type
_entity_poly.pdbx_seq_one_letter_code
_entity_poly.pdbx_strand_id
1 'polypeptide(L)'
;MTPSAPKTAASETESSAAALTEAANDKALELAFLLASLPQNIRVPGAAAPPAVAVRRITEDSREVDEDTLFVAVEGLQQDGHRFIPQAVAAGAAAVVGSCTLARLEERSWWPRHARTPYIQVTDSREALSWLSAALYGFPSRDQTVIGVTGTDGKTTTCSLLEAILSRGVGVGVITTVGARIAGIEQETGLHVTTPDASTVQAFLAQMRAAGCGYAVVESTSFGLDQKRVAAVAYDVAALTNITHEHLDIHGSFEAYREAKFLLFRSLFHSERKPGVPRVAVFNLDDGSCQPLREALAEESARNHAAGVSTYIYSVADPTADIYARHIEYLPEATRFELVWPGGTVPLETRLIGEFNVSNILCAAAAALGLGIAPEQIQQGVASLSSVLGRMQRMDCGQDFLAVVDFAHSPASLERALETLRPLVAGDSGNGGGRLIAVFGCAGLRDRGKRRLMGQV
;
A
#
# COMPACT_ATOMS: atom_id res chain seq x y z
N MET A 1 -33.68 -10.79 42.13
CA MET A 1 -32.77 -9.64 41.99
C MET A 1 -31.57 -10.10 41.19
N THR A 2 -31.67 -9.97 39.87
CA THR A 2 -30.62 -10.30 38.90
C THR A 2 -29.78 -9.05 38.63
N PRO A 3 -28.45 -9.11 38.64
CA PRO A 3 -27.62 -7.93 38.39
C PRO A 3 -27.57 -7.57 36.90
N SER A 4 -27.66 -6.27 36.65
CA SER A 4 -27.58 -5.58 35.36
C SER A 4 -26.27 -5.83 34.64
N ALA A 5 -26.34 -6.18 33.35
CA ALA A 5 -25.18 -6.22 32.44
C ALA A 5 -24.66 -4.79 32.14
N PRO A 6 -23.34 -4.61 31.91
CA PRO A 6 -22.77 -3.31 31.55
C PRO A 6 -23.02 -2.96 30.08
N LYS A 7 -23.28 -1.66 29.84
CA LYS A 7 -23.52 -1.06 28.52
C LYS A 7 -22.30 -1.19 27.61
N THR A 8 -22.57 -1.43 26.34
CA THR A 8 -21.65 -1.70 25.22
C THR A 8 -20.79 -0.50 24.83
N ALA A 9 -19.48 -0.73 24.72
CA ALA A 9 -18.42 0.18 24.25
C ALA A 9 -18.42 0.43 22.72
N ALA A 10 -19.59 0.49 22.09
CA ALA A 10 -19.74 0.64 20.64
C ALA A 10 -19.94 2.10 20.19
N SER A 11 -20.11 3.05 21.13
CA SER A 11 -20.36 4.47 20.80
C SER A 11 -19.12 5.37 20.89
N GLU A 12 -17.99 4.86 21.39
CA GLU A 12 -16.74 5.63 21.50
C GLU A 12 -15.79 5.38 20.32
N THR A 13 -16.02 4.32 19.53
CA THR A 13 -15.16 3.89 18.43
C THR A 13 -15.35 4.65 17.12
N GLU A 14 -16.54 5.20 16.84
CA GLU A 14 -16.78 6.03 15.64
C GLU A 14 -16.26 7.47 15.79
N SER A 15 -16.05 7.93 17.03
CA SER A 15 -15.59 9.29 17.33
C SER A 15 -14.09 9.51 17.08
N SER A 16 -13.28 8.44 17.05
CA SER A 16 -11.81 8.53 16.97
C SER A 16 -11.29 8.81 15.55
N ALA A 17 -11.86 8.16 14.52
CA ALA A 17 -11.49 8.40 13.12
C ALA A 17 -11.88 9.82 12.64
N ALA A 18 -13.03 10.33 13.11
CA ALA A 18 -13.46 11.69 12.84
C ALA A 18 -12.54 12.75 13.49
N ALA A 19 -12.11 12.51 14.73
CA ALA A 19 -11.23 13.44 15.47
C ALA A 19 -9.79 13.49 14.91
N LEU A 20 -9.29 12.42 14.29
CA LEU A 20 -7.94 12.35 13.73
C LEU A 20 -7.81 12.98 12.32
N THR A 21 -8.94 13.33 11.71
CA THR A 21 -9.00 14.07 10.45
C THR A 21 -8.90 15.60 10.70
N GLU A 22 -9.09 16.07 11.93
CA GLU A 22 -9.08 17.50 12.28
C GLU A 22 -7.68 18.15 12.32
N ALA A 23 -6.60 17.37 12.38
CA ALA A 23 -5.24 17.93 12.47
C ALA A 23 -4.63 18.35 11.11
N ALA A 24 -5.36 18.23 10.00
CA ALA A 24 -4.84 18.46 8.66
C ALA A 24 -5.54 19.65 7.97
N ASN A 25 -4.88 20.82 8.08
CA ASN A 25 -5.14 22.05 7.32
C ASN A 25 -6.52 22.70 7.60
N ASP A 26 -6.61 23.50 8.66
CA ASP A 26 -7.78 24.36 8.99
C ASP A 26 -8.05 25.48 7.96
N LYS A 27 -7.37 25.43 6.80
CA LYS A 27 -7.41 26.44 5.76
C LYS A 27 -8.29 25.97 4.61
N ALA A 28 -9.44 26.60 4.47
CA ALA A 28 -10.29 26.40 3.30
C ALA A 28 -9.56 26.83 2.02
N LEU A 29 -9.68 26.02 0.96
CA LEU A 29 -9.15 26.30 -0.37
C LEU A 29 -10.27 26.62 -1.33
N GLU A 30 -10.01 27.45 -2.33
CA GLU A 30 -10.98 27.70 -3.39
C GLU A 30 -11.12 26.47 -4.29
N LEU A 31 -12.36 26.12 -4.62
CA LEU A 31 -12.67 25.04 -5.56
C LEU A 31 -11.92 25.19 -6.90
N ALA A 32 -11.78 26.42 -7.40
CA ALA A 32 -11.04 26.70 -8.63
C ALA A 32 -9.58 26.23 -8.56
N PHE A 33 -8.91 26.42 -7.42
CA PHE A 33 -7.54 25.96 -7.19
C PHE A 33 -7.45 24.43 -7.16
N LEU A 34 -8.40 23.76 -6.48
CA LEU A 34 -8.46 22.30 -6.43
C LEU A 34 -8.68 21.70 -7.83
N LEU A 35 -9.60 22.25 -8.62
CA LEU A 35 -9.85 21.78 -9.99
C LEU A 35 -8.67 22.07 -10.93
N ALA A 36 -7.98 23.20 -10.72
CA ALA A 36 -6.75 23.53 -11.44
C ALA A 36 -5.57 22.57 -11.11
N SER A 37 -5.72 21.71 -10.10
CA SER A 37 -4.72 20.69 -9.73
C SER A 37 -4.96 19.32 -10.39
N LEU A 38 -6.11 19.11 -11.04
CA LEU A 38 -6.41 17.85 -11.73
C LEU A 38 -5.56 17.66 -13.00
N PRO A 39 -5.09 16.45 -13.33
CA PRO A 39 -4.53 16.16 -14.65
C PRO A 39 -5.44 16.58 -15.81
N GLN A 40 -4.86 16.98 -16.95
CA GLN A 40 -5.65 17.47 -18.09
C GLN A 40 -6.57 16.41 -18.69
N ASN A 41 -6.14 15.15 -18.70
CA ASN A 41 -6.90 14.01 -19.23
C ASN A 41 -8.16 13.68 -18.43
N ILE A 42 -8.26 14.15 -17.17
CA ILE A 42 -9.46 13.92 -16.35
C ILE A 42 -10.43 15.09 -16.31
N ARG A 43 -10.04 16.25 -16.85
CA ARG A 43 -10.92 17.42 -16.98
C ARG A 43 -11.79 17.29 -18.22
N VAL A 44 -13.04 17.72 -18.14
CA VAL A 44 -13.92 17.85 -19.30
C VAL A 44 -13.65 19.20 -20.00
N PRO A 45 -13.24 19.21 -21.29
CA PRO A 45 -13.01 20.44 -22.03
C PRO A 45 -14.26 21.32 -22.13
N GLY A 46 -14.09 22.63 -22.05
CA GLY A 46 -15.19 23.60 -22.22
C GLY A 46 -16.15 23.69 -21.01
N ALA A 47 -15.80 23.08 -19.88
CA ALA A 47 -16.54 23.29 -18.63
C ALA A 47 -16.53 24.78 -18.24
N ALA A 48 -17.67 25.26 -17.72
CA ALA A 48 -17.78 26.62 -17.20
C ALA A 48 -16.81 26.85 -16.03
N ALA A 49 -16.40 28.10 -15.82
CA ALA A 49 -15.56 28.44 -14.67
C ALA A 49 -16.28 28.04 -13.36
N PRO A 50 -15.59 27.35 -12.44
CA PRO A 50 -16.19 26.95 -11.19
C PRO A 50 -16.53 28.19 -10.35
N PRO A 51 -17.65 28.18 -9.61
CA PRO A 51 -17.99 29.28 -8.73
C PRO A 51 -16.98 29.40 -7.57
N ALA A 52 -16.87 30.59 -7.00
CA ALA A 52 -16.04 30.86 -5.84
C ALA A 52 -16.66 30.19 -4.60
N VAL A 53 -16.19 28.99 -4.30
CA VAL A 53 -16.64 28.16 -3.17
C VAL A 53 -15.42 27.72 -2.38
N ALA A 54 -15.51 27.84 -1.06
CA ALA A 54 -14.50 27.37 -0.12
C ALA A 54 -14.69 25.87 0.15
N VAL A 55 -13.60 25.12 0.18
CA VAL A 55 -13.57 23.69 0.45
C VAL A 55 -12.57 23.43 1.57
N ARG A 56 -13.03 22.79 2.65
CA ARG A 56 -12.21 22.39 3.80
C ARG A 56 -11.97 20.88 3.85
N ARG A 57 -12.91 20.09 3.33
CA ARG A 57 -12.86 18.63 3.36
C ARG A 57 -13.25 18.04 2.01
N ILE A 58 -12.70 16.88 1.70
CA ILE A 58 -13.07 16.07 0.53
C ILE A 58 -13.41 14.68 1.04
N THR A 59 -14.56 14.14 0.63
CA THR A 59 -14.97 12.76 0.95
C THR A 59 -15.75 12.15 -0.21
N GLU A 60 -15.67 10.82 -0.32
CA GLU A 60 -16.55 10.01 -1.19
C GLU A 60 -17.70 9.37 -0.41
N ASP A 61 -17.77 9.56 0.91
CA ASP A 61 -18.85 9.07 1.75
C ASP A 61 -19.86 10.19 2.05
N SER A 62 -21.04 10.07 1.46
CA SER A 62 -22.15 11.03 1.65
C SER A 62 -22.62 11.18 3.12
N ARG A 63 -22.24 10.25 4.01
CA ARG A 63 -22.57 10.31 5.45
C ARG A 63 -21.65 11.25 6.22
N GLU A 64 -20.47 11.56 5.67
CA GLU A 64 -19.45 12.43 6.28
C GLU A 64 -19.50 13.87 5.75
N VAL A 65 -20.50 14.17 4.91
CA VAL A 65 -20.67 15.49 4.30
C VAL A 65 -21.31 16.46 5.28
N ASP A 66 -20.71 17.63 5.38
CA ASP A 66 -21.20 18.83 6.06
C ASP A 66 -20.92 20.10 5.20
N GLU A 67 -21.07 21.28 5.79
CA GLU A 67 -20.71 22.55 5.14
C GLU A 67 -19.21 22.58 4.77
N ASP A 68 -18.86 23.27 3.68
CA ASP A 68 -17.48 23.34 3.14
C ASP A 68 -16.89 21.99 2.70
N THR A 69 -17.69 20.91 2.60
CA THR A 69 -17.23 19.62 2.08
C THR A 69 -17.46 19.49 0.56
N LEU A 70 -16.41 19.10 -0.17
CA LEU A 70 -16.48 18.67 -1.56
C LEU A 70 -16.77 17.16 -1.62
N PHE A 71 -17.97 16.80 -2.09
CA PHE A 71 -18.36 15.41 -2.26
C PHE A 71 -17.91 14.88 -3.62
N VAL A 72 -17.18 13.76 -3.65
CA VAL A 72 -16.76 13.10 -4.89
C VAL A 72 -17.58 11.83 -5.09
N ALA A 73 -18.48 11.85 -6.07
CA ALA A 73 -19.31 10.72 -6.45
C ALA A 73 -18.49 9.69 -7.26
N VAL A 74 -18.04 8.65 -6.56
CA VAL A 74 -17.26 7.55 -7.15
C VAL A 74 -18.15 6.38 -7.55
N GLU A 75 -17.98 5.86 -8.76
CA GLU A 75 -18.64 4.62 -9.18
C GLU A 75 -17.97 3.40 -8.52
N GLY A 76 -18.54 2.94 -7.41
CA GLY A 76 -18.04 1.82 -6.60
C GLY A 76 -18.26 0.45 -7.25
N LEU A 77 -17.60 -0.59 -6.71
CA LEU A 77 -17.77 -1.98 -7.20
C LEU A 77 -19.14 -2.59 -6.89
N GLN A 78 -19.79 -2.12 -5.82
CA GLN A 78 -21.08 -2.63 -5.35
C GLN A 78 -22.22 -1.63 -5.56
N GLN A 79 -21.91 -0.33 -5.45
CA GLN A 79 -22.89 0.75 -5.56
C GLN A 79 -22.26 1.94 -6.28
N ASP A 80 -23.06 2.61 -7.11
CA ASP A 80 -22.69 3.86 -7.75
C ASP A 80 -22.87 5.04 -6.78
N GLY A 81 -21.78 5.73 -6.45
CA GLY A 81 -21.75 6.86 -5.53
C GLY A 81 -22.62 8.04 -5.98
N HIS A 82 -22.89 8.18 -7.29
CA HIS A 82 -23.74 9.25 -7.82
C HIS A 82 -25.19 9.15 -7.29
N ARG A 83 -25.64 7.95 -6.90
CA ARG A 83 -26.95 7.76 -6.25
C ARG A 83 -27.09 8.55 -4.95
N PHE A 84 -25.98 8.85 -4.27
CA PHE A 84 -25.98 9.55 -2.98
C PHE A 84 -25.80 11.07 -3.10
N ILE A 85 -25.72 11.61 -4.31
CA ILE A 85 -25.69 13.07 -4.53
C ILE A 85 -26.85 13.80 -3.83
N PRO A 86 -28.11 13.32 -3.86
CA PRO A 86 -29.20 14.00 -3.14
C PRO A 86 -28.94 14.13 -1.64
N GLN A 87 -28.35 13.10 -1.03
CA GLN A 87 -27.99 13.10 0.39
C GLN A 87 -26.87 14.11 0.67
N ALA A 88 -25.79 14.10 -0.12
CA ALA A 88 -24.68 15.03 0.04
C ALA A 88 -25.12 16.50 -0.13
N VAL A 89 -25.95 16.78 -1.14
CA VAL A 89 -26.52 18.13 -1.35
C VAL A 89 -27.41 18.54 -0.18
N ALA A 90 -28.25 17.63 0.34
CA ALA A 90 -29.09 17.91 1.49
C ALA A 90 -28.29 18.15 2.79
N ALA A 91 -27.12 17.51 2.91
CA ALA A 91 -26.20 17.67 4.03
C ALA A 91 -25.35 18.95 3.95
N GLY A 92 -25.43 19.71 2.84
CA GLY A 92 -24.74 20.99 2.71
C GLY A 92 -23.44 20.95 1.92
N ALA A 93 -23.22 19.94 1.07
CA ALA A 93 -22.03 19.86 0.22
C ALA A 93 -21.76 21.20 -0.50
N ALA A 94 -20.51 21.67 -0.39
CA ALA A 94 -20.03 22.89 -1.02
C ALA A 94 -20.04 22.78 -2.55
N ALA A 95 -19.64 21.62 -3.06
CA ALA A 95 -19.76 21.22 -4.46
C ALA A 95 -19.75 19.69 -4.59
N VAL A 96 -20.09 19.20 -5.78
CA VAL A 96 -20.08 17.77 -6.13
C VAL A 96 -19.20 17.57 -7.36
N VAL A 97 -18.29 16.59 -7.31
CA VAL A 97 -17.51 16.11 -8.45
C VAL A 97 -18.00 14.71 -8.83
N GLY A 98 -18.18 14.41 -10.12
CA GLY A 98 -18.63 13.10 -10.57
C GLY A 98 -18.32 12.82 -12.03
N SER A 99 -18.39 11.56 -12.44
CA SER A 99 -18.14 11.14 -13.83
C SER A 99 -19.37 11.16 -14.72
N CYS A 100 -20.58 11.16 -14.15
CA CYS A 100 -21.83 11.20 -14.91
C CYS A 100 -22.06 12.56 -15.58
N THR A 101 -22.71 12.58 -16.74
CA THR A 101 -23.25 13.81 -17.33
C THR A 101 -24.45 14.29 -16.52
N LEU A 102 -24.70 15.61 -16.51
CA LEU A 102 -25.90 16.17 -15.86
C LEU A 102 -27.19 15.53 -16.39
N ALA A 103 -27.31 15.33 -17.71
CA ALA A 103 -28.46 14.67 -18.31
C ALA A 103 -28.72 13.26 -17.75
N ARG A 104 -27.67 12.46 -17.53
CA ARG A 104 -27.79 11.12 -16.92
C ARG A 104 -28.23 11.21 -15.46
N LEU A 105 -27.72 12.18 -14.71
CA LEU A 105 -28.12 12.38 -13.32
C LEU A 105 -29.60 12.81 -13.21
N GLU A 106 -30.08 13.65 -14.11
CA GLU A 106 -31.48 14.06 -14.20
C GLU A 106 -32.39 12.90 -14.58
N GLU A 107 -32.03 12.11 -15.59
CA GLU A 107 -32.75 10.91 -16.02
C GLU A 107 -32.92 9.92 -14.85
N ARG A 108 -31.85 9.71 -14.08
CA ARG A 108 -31.84 8.81 -12.91
C ARG A 108 -32.50 9.42 -11.68
N SER A 109 -32.92 10.68 -11.72
CA SER A 109 -33.40 11.45 -10.56
C SER A 109 -32.38 11.50 -9.40
N TRP A 110 -31.08 11.47 -9.73
CA TRP A 110 -29.98 11.60 -8.78
C TRP A 110 -29.54 13.06 -8.61
N TRP A 111 -29.91 13.96 -9.52
CA TRP A 111 -29.67 15.40 -9.36
C TRP A 111 -30.91 16.12 -8.79
N PRO A 112 -30.80 16.85 -7.67
CA PRO A 112 -31.93 17.64 -7.15
C PRO A 112 -32.23 18.85 -8.05
N ARG A 113 -33.47 18.97 -8.53
CA ARG A 113 -33.92 20.00 -9.52
C ARG A 113 -33.70 21.47 -9.11
N HIS A 114 -33.50 21.74 -7.82
CA HIS A 114 -33.27 23.08 -7.27
C HIS A 114 -31.96 23.19 -6.48
N ALA A 115 -31.03 22.26 -6.68
CA ALA A 115 -29.71 22.35 -6.08
C ALA A 115 -29.00 23.60 -6.58
N ARG A 116 -28.50 24.41 -5.63
CA ARG A 116 -27.55 25.49 -5.90
C ARG A 116 -26.10 25.02 -5.84
N THR A 117 -25.89 23.82 -5.30
CA THR A 117 -24.58 23.16 -5.22
C THR A 117 -24.01 22.94 -6.62
N PRO A 118 -22.79 23.43 -6.91
CA PRO A 118 -22.14 23.22 -8.20
C PRO A 118 -21.86 21.74 -8.46
N TYR A 119 -22.07 21.32 -9.71
CA TYR A 119 -21.63 20.01 -10.20
C TYR A 119 -20.45 20.16 -11.14
N ILE A 120 -19.41 19.36 -10.95
CA ILE A 120 -18.21 19.35 -11.78
C ILE A 120 -18.05 17.95 -12.35
N GLN A 121 -18.24 17.86 -13.67
CA GLN A 121 -18.02 16.61 -14.38
C GLN A 121 -16.53 16.40 -14.63
N VAL A 122 -16.05 15.20 -14.31
CA VAL A 122 -14.72 14.67 -14.66
C VAL A 122 -14.88 13.41 -15.51
N THR A 123 -13.82 12.94 -16.14
CA THR A 123 -13.87 11.66 -16.89
C THR A 123 -13.64 10.45 -15.98
N ASP A 124 -12.90 10.62 -14.88
CA ASP A 124 -12.63 9.59 -13.87
C ASP A 124 -12.72 10.20 -12.47
N SER A 125 -13.77 9.84 -11.70
CA SER A 125 -13.97 10.37 -10.35
C SER A 125 -13.05 9.73 -9.30
N ARG A 126 -12.52 8.53 -9.53
CA ARG A 126 -11.56 7.87 -8.63
C ARG A 126 -10.21 8.57 -8.68
N GLU A 127 -9.73 8.83 -9.90
CA GLU A 127 -8.50 9.59 -10.09
C GLU A 127 -8.67 11.03 -9.58
N ALA A 128 -9.81 11.66 -9.85
CA ALA A 128 -10.11 13.00 -9.33
C ALA A 128 -10.07 13.03 -7.79
N LEU A 129 -10.65 12.05 -7.10
CA LEU A 129 -10.61 11.97 -5.63
C LEU A 129 -9.16 12.00 -5.11
N SER A 130 -8.26 11.23 -5.72
CA SER A 130 -6.84 11.17 -5.32
C SER A 130 -6.15 12.52 -5.50
N TRP A 131 -6.32 13.16 -6.66
CA TRP A 131 -5.67 14.45 -6.96
C TRP A 131 -6.24 15.63 -6.18
N LEU A 132 -7.56 15.68 -5.99
CA LEU A 132 -8.20 16.73 -5.18
C LEU A 132 -7.76 16.61 -3.72
N SER A 133 -7.71 15.38 -3.19
CA SER A 133 -7.24 15.13 -1.82
C SER A 133 -5.77 15.52 -1.66
N ALA A 134 -4.92 15.19 -2.65
CA ALA A 134 -3.52 15.62 -2.64
C ALA A 134 -3.42 17.15 -2.64
N ALA A 135 -4.19 17.84 -3.48
CA ALA A 135 -4.21 19.30 -3.56
C ALA A 135 -4.68 19.95 -2.25
N LEU A 136 -5.70 19.39 -1.58
CA LEU A 136 -6.19 19.88 -0.29
C LEU A 136 -5.09 19.87 0.78
N TYR A 137 -4.29 18.81 0.80
CA TYR A 137 -3.16 18.68 1.72
C TYR A 137 -1.85 19.29 1.19
N GLY A 138 -1.88 20.02 0.07
CA GLY A 138 -0.71 20.66 -0.51
C GLY A 138 0.35 19.66 -0.98
N PHE A 139 -0.08 18.58 -1.65
CA PHE A 139 0.73 17.54 -2.27
C PHE A 139 1.83 16.94 -1.38
N PRO A 140 1.47 16.33 -0.24
CA PRO A 140 2.43 15.96 0.80
C PRO A 140 3.50 14.95 0.37
N SER A 141 3.23 14.12 -0.65
CA SER A 141 4.23 13.21 -1.20
C SER A 141 5.37 13.92 -1.94
N ARG A 142 5.22 15.18 -2.34
CA ARG A 142 6.27 15.93 -3.06
C ARG A 142 7.40 16.39 -2.14
N ASP A 143 7.14 16.45 -0.83
CA ASP A 143 8.07 16.94 0.18
C ASP A 143 8.86 15.81 0.88
N GLN A 144 8.67 14.55 0.47
CA GLN A 144 9.25 13.37 1.12
C GLN A 144 9.67 12.35 0.06
N THR A 145 10.66 11.50 0.33
CA THR A 145 10.96 10.36 -0.55
C THR A 145 9.92 9.25 -0.35
N VAL A 146 9.21 8.87 -1.41
CA VAL A 146 8.11 7.88 -1.32
C VAL A 146 8.48 6.57 -1.99
N ILE A 147 8.34 5.48 -1.26
CA ILE A 147 8.65 4.12 -1.68
C ILE A 147 7.35 3.31 -1.72
N GLY A 148 6.96 2.86 -2.90
CA GLY A 148 5.83 1.96 -3.09
C GLY A 148 6.29 0.51 -3.13
N VAL A 149 5.60 -0.36 -2.40
CA VAL A 149 5.83 -1.81 -2.43
C VAL A 149 4.59 -2.52 -2.93
N THR A 150 4.72 -3.33 -3.98
CA THR A 150 3.64 -4.16 -4.52
C THR A 150 4.08 -5.61 -4.66
N GLY A 151 3.10 -6.48 -4.90
CA GLY A 151 3.27 -7.92 -5.08
C GLY A 151 2.11 -8.74 -4.51
N THR A 152 2.12 -10.05 -4.71
CA THR A 152 1.14 -10.96 -4.11
C THR A 152 1.46 -11.16 -2.64
N ASP A 153 2.66 -11.67 -2.34
CA ASP A 153 3.13 -11.89 -0.97
C ASP A 153 4.31 -10.99 -0.57
N GLY A 154 4.61 -10.89 0.72
CA GLY A 154 5.83 -10.23 1.22
C GLY A 154 5.79 -8.71 1.35
N LYS A 155 4.78 -8.03 0.78
CA LYS A 155 4.65 -6.56 0.82
C LYS A 155 4.82 -5.96 2.23
N THR A 156 4.02 -6.41 3.21
CA THR A 156 4.08 -5.91 4.59
C THR A 156 5.46 -6.13 5.24
N THR A 157 6.07 -7.30 5.00
CA THR A 157 7.43 -7.60 5.50
C THR A 157 8.46 -6.67 4.88
N THR A 158 8.43 -6.49 3.55
CA THR A 158 9.31 -5.56 2.83
C THR A 158 9.12 -4.11 3.28
N CYS A 159 7.89 -3.66 3.53
CA CYS A 159 7.64 -2.33 4.09
C CYS A 159 8.25 -2.18 5.50
N SER A 160 8.12 -3.19 6.35
CA SER A 160 8.69 -3.19 7.71
C SER A 160 10.22 -3.21 7.69
N LEU A 161 10.82 -3.94 6.73
CA LEU A 161 12.26 -3.96 6.50
C LEU A 161 12.77 -2.59 6.02
N LEU A 162 12.07 -1.96 5.07
CA LEU A 162 12.40 -0.61 4.61
C LEU A 162 12.34 0.39 5.76
N GLU A 163 11.30 0.33 6.60
CA GLU A 163 11.19 1.16 7.79
C GLU A 163 12.38 0.97 8.72
N ALA A 164 12.72 -0.28 9.07
CA ALA A 164 13.85 -0.58 9.95
C ALA A 164 15.19 -0.10 9.38
N ILE A 165 15.39 -0.24 8.06
CA ILE A 165 16.58 0.24 7.36
C ILE A 165 16.65 1.77 7.34
N LEU A 166 15.53 2.46 7.08
CA LEU A 166 15.49 3.91 6.85
C LEU A 166 15.38 4.73 8.14
N SER A 167 14.93 4.14 9.25
CA SER A 167 14.69 4.84 10.53
C SER A 167 15.94 5.36 11.23
N ARG A 168 17.13 5.26 10.62
CA ARG A 168 18.38 5.81 11.20
C ARG A 168 18.61 7.23 10.69
N GLY A 169 18.44 8.21 11.58
CA GLY A 169 18.78 9.61 11.32
C GLY A 169 17.69 10.45 10.67
N VAL A 170 16.59 9.83 10.20
CA VAL A 170 15.45 10.51 9.57
C VAL A 170 14.15 9.79 9.97
N GLY A 171 13.06 10.52 10.17
CA GLY A 171 11.76 9.94 10.46
C GLY A 171 11.21 9.15 9.25
N VAL A 172 10.55 8.03 9.51
CA VAL A 172 9.88 7.21 8.49
C VAL A 172 8.41 7.08 8.82
N GLY A 173 7.56 7.24 7.81
CA GLY A 173 6.16 6.89 7.86
C GLY A 173 5.88 5.65 7.03
N VAL A 174 4.96 4.79 7.48
CA VAL A 174 4.59 3.56 6.78
C VAL A 174 3.07 3.42 6.75
N ILE A 175 2.51 3.04 5.60
CA ILE A 175 1.10 2.65 5.42
C ILE A 175 1.08 1.20 4.94
N THR A 176 0.51 0.29 5.73
CA THR A 176 0.44 -1.16 5.45
C THR A 176 -0.92 -1.76 5.78
N THR A 177 -1.10 -3.06 5.48
CA THR A 177 -2.24 -3.85 5.95
C THR A 177 -2.46 -3.81 7.46
N VAL A 178 -1.39 -3.65 8.25
CA VAL A 178 -1.48 -3.65 9.71
C VAL A 178 -1.95 -2.31 10.26
N GLY A 179 -1.80 -1.24 9.47
CA GLY A 179 -2.13 0.12 9.85
C GLY A 179 -1.10 1.12 9.34
N ALA A 180 -1.17 2.33 9.86
CA ALA A 180 -0.20 3.38 9.61
C ALA A 180 0.70 3.56 10.84
N ARG A 181 2.00 3.76 10.61
CA ARG A 181 2.96 4.15 11.64
C ARG A 181 3.66 5.42 11.19
N ILE A 182 3.74 6.42 12.04
CA ILE A 182 4.35 7.72 11.72
C ILE A 182 5.42 8.00 12.75
N ALA A 183 6.68 8.08 12.30
CA ALA A 183 7.84 8.29 13.17
C ALA A 183 7.89 7.31 14.36
N GLY A 184 7.57 6.04 14.10
CA GLY A 184 7.53 4.97 15.11
C GLY A 184 6.26 4.92 15.98
N ILE A 185 5.32 5.86 15.82
CA ILE A 185 4.05 5.90 16.57
C ILE A 185 2.96 5.23 15.74
N GLU A 186 2.38 4.17 16.27
CA GLU A 186 1.24 3.48 15.66
C GLU A 186 0.00 4.37 15.69
N GLN A 187 -0.67 4.46 14.55
CA GLN A 187 -1.93 5.18 14.43
C GLN A 187 -3.08 4.18 14.56
N GLU A 188 -4.07 4.49 15.39
CA GLU A 188 -5.34 3.77 15.36
C GLU A 188 -6.05 4.11 14.07
N THR A 189 -5.83 3.27 13.06
CA THR A 189 -6.33 3.59 11.72
C THR A 189 -7.75 3.12 11.48
N GLY A 190 -8.27 2.16 12.27
CA GLY A 190 -9.54 1.48 12.00
C GLY A 190 -9.59 0.80 10.62
N LEU A 191 -8.46 0.69 9.92
CA LEU A 191 -8.41 0.22 8.55
C LEU A 191 -8.62 -1.29 8.51
N HIS A 192 -9.63 -1.71 7.75
CA HIS A 192 -9.86 -3.11 7.41
C HIS A 192 -9.33 -3.46 6.00
N VAL A 193 -8.51 -2.59 5.41
CA VAL A 193 -7.99 -2.70 4.03
C VAL A 193 -6.52 -2.34 3.97
N THR A 194 -5.78 -2.99 3.06
CA THR A 194 -4.33 -2.82 2.93
C THR A 194 -3.87 -1.46 2.39
N THR A 195 -4.57 -0.94 1.40
CA THR A 195 -4.34 0.40 0.85
C THR A 195 -5.60 1.21 1.12
N PRO A 196 -5.56 2.20 2.03
CA PRO A 196 -6.73 3.05 2.36
C PRO A 196 -7.25 3.79 1.13
N ASP A 197 -8.48 4.32 1.23
CA ASP A 197 -9.04 5.18 0.19
C ASP A 197 -8.19 6.45 -0.02
N ALA A 198 -8.37 7.09 -1.16
CA ALA A 198 -7.41 8.06 -1.68
C ALA A 198 -7.23 9.28 -0.75
N SER A 199 -8.32 9.76 -0.14
CA SER A 199 -8.31 10.84 0.84
C SER A 199 -7.48 10.49 2.07
N THR A 200 -7.67 9.28 2.61
CA THR A 200 -6.96 8.77 3.78
C THR A 200 -5.46 8.59 3.52
N VAL A 201 -5.07 8.10 2.33
CA VAL A 201 -3.64 8.01 1.94
C VAL A 201 -3.00 9.40 1.96
N GLN A 202 -3.65 10.39 1.37
CA GLN A 202 -3.11 11.76 1.31
C GLN A 202 -3.06 12.41 2.70
N ALA A 203 -4.05 12.15 3.57
CA ALA A 203 -4.04 12.60 4.95
C ALA A 203 -2.85 12.02 5.74
N PHE A 204 -2.60 10.71 5.65
CA PHE A 204 -1.44 10.10 6.30
C PHE A 204 -0.11 10.65 5.78
N LEU A 205 0.03 10.83 4.47
CA LEU A 205 1.23 11.45 3.90
C LEU A 205 1.44 12.88 4.42
N ALA A 206 0.36 13.65 4.62
CA ALA A 206 0.42 14.98 5.21
C ALA A 206 0.85 14.96 6.68
N GLN A 207 0.35 14.00 7.45
CA GLN A 207 0.77 13.78 8.84
C GLN A 207 2.25 13.36 8.92
N MET A 208 2.71 12.49 8.02
CA MET A 208 4.14 12.12 7.92
C MET A 208 5.02 13.34 7.63
N ARG A 209 4.61 14.21 6.70
CA ARG A 209 5.30 15.46 6.43
C ARG A 209 5.36 16.35 7.67
N ALA A 210 4.22 16.51 8.36
CA ALA A 210 4.12 17.34 9.56
C ALA A 210 5.00 16.80 10.72
N ALA A 211 5.16 15.48 10.80
CA ALA A 211 6.04 14.81 11.74
C ALA A 211 7.53 14.86 11.34
N GLY A 212 7.87 15.46 10.20
CA GLY A 212 9.24 15.55 9.72
C GLY A 212 9.81 14.23 9.18
N CYS A 213 8.95 13.30 8.76
CA CYS A 213 9.40 12.10 8.08
C CYS A 213 10.05 12.48 6.75
N GLY A 214 11.26 12.00 6.49
CA GLY A 214 11.92 12.17 5.18
C GLY A 214 11.57 11.04 4.21
N TYR A 215 11.10 9.90 4.74
CA TYR A 215 10.66 8.76 3.94
C TYR A 215 9.22 8.38 4.26
N ALA A 216 8.45 8.05 3.22
CA ALA A 216 7.14 7.42 3.34
C ALA A 216 7.11 6.10 2.56
N VAL A 217 6.78 5.00 3.23
CA VAL A 217 6.67 3.67 2.64
C VAL A 217 5.19 3.30 2.51
N VAL A 218 4.73 3.03 1.29
CA VAL A 218 3.30 2.79 1.00
C VAL A 218 3.10 1.40 0.41
N GLU A 219 2.39 0.54 1.14
CA GLU A 219 1.95 -0.76 0.65
C GLU A 219 0.87 -0.56 -0.44
N SER A 220 1.28 -0.78 -1.70
CA SER A 220 0.51 -0.46 -2.90
C SER A 220 -0.07 -1.73 -3.51
N THR A 221 -1.25 -2.12 -3.06
CA THR A 221 -1.94 -3.31 -3.59
C THR A 221 -2.37 -3.13 -5.04
N SER A 222 -2.55 -4.24 -5.78
CA SER A 222 -3.14 -4.19 -7.13
C SER A 222 -4.52 -3.53 -7.11
N PHE A 223 -5.31 -3.77 -6.06
CA PHE A 223 -6.62 -3.14 -5.89
C PHE A 223 -6.50 -1.62 -5.69
N GLY A 224 -5.59 -1.17 -4.82
CA GLY A 224 -5.38 0.27 -4.61
C GLY A 224 -4.84 0.99 -5.83
N LEU A 225 -3.98 0.33 -6.61
CA LEU A 225 -3.44 0.84 -7.87
C LEU A 225 -4.53 0.92 -8.95
N ASP A 226 -5.30 -0.14 -9.13
CA ASP A 226 -6.38 -0.21 -10.12
C ASP A 226 -7.51 0.79 -9.82
N GLN A 227 -7.90 0.89 -8.54
CA GLN A 227 -8.89 1.88 -8.08
C GLN A 227 -8.37 3.30 -7.93
N LYS A 228 -7.15 3.59 -8.37
CA LYS A 228 -6.56 4.94 -8.36
C LYS A 228 -6.43 5.57 -6.98
N ARG A 229 -6.43 4.78 -5.89
CA ARG A 229 -6.29 5.28 -4.51
C ARG A 229 -4.99 6.06 -4.31
N VAL A 230 -3.94 5.62 -5.00
CA VAL A 230 -2.59 6.21 -4.92
C VAL A 230 -2.20 6.99 -6.18
N ALA A 231 -3.15 7.38 -7.03
CA ALA A 231 -2.84 8.01 -8.33
C ALA A 231 -2.08 9.33 -8.23
N ALA A 232 -2.35 10.13 -7.19
CA ALA A 232 -1.65 11.40 -6.94
C ALA A 232 -0.41 11.27 -6.03
N VAL A 233 -0.02 10.05 -5.63
CA VAL A 233 1.19 9.82 -4.83
C VAL A 233 2.41 9.92 -5.74
N ALA A 234 3.31 10.85 -5.45
CA ALA A 234 4.55 11.03 -6.19
C ALA A 234 5.61 10.00 -5.72
N TYR A 235 5.63 8.82 -6.35
CA TYR A 235 6.59 7.76 -6.04
C TYR A 235 7.99 8.05 -6.59
N ASP A 236 9.02 7.74 -5.81
CA ASP A 236 10.42 7.75 -6.24
C ASP A 236 10.97 6.34 -6.39
N VAL A 237 10.47 5.39 -5.59
CA VAL A 237 10.87 3.99 -5.65
C VAL A 237 9.65 3.11 -5.83
N ALA A 238 9.73 2.15 -6.76
CA ALA A 238 8.76 1.08 -6.93
C ALA A 238 9.45 -0.27 -6.72
N ALA A 239 8.96 -1.07 -5.78
CA ALA A 239 9.47 -2.39 -5.49
C ALA A 239 8.40 -3.48 -5.72
N LEU A 240 8.75 -4.54 -6.44
CA LEU A 240 7.91 -5.71 -6.67
C LEU A 240 8.52 -6.93 -6.00
N THR A 241 7.76 -7.57 -5.10
CA THR A 241 8.18 -8.80 -4.44
C THR A 241 7.99 -10.05 -5.30
N ASN A 242 6.76 -10.29 -5.77
CA ASN A 242 6.35 -11.39 -6.65
C ASN A 242 4.92 -11.18 -7.16
N ILE A 243 4.50 -11.91 -8.19
CA ILE A 243 3.14 -11.94 -8.73
C ILE A 243 2.74 -13.39 -8.98
N THR A 244 2.10 -14.00 -7.99
CA THR A 244 1.50 -15.34 -8.07
C THR A 244 -0.03 -15.27 -8.25
N HIS A 245 -0.65 -16.40 -8.54
CA HIS A 245 -2.07 -16.50 -8.92
C HIS A 245 -3.02 -16.22 -7.73
N GLU A 246 -3.45 -14.96 -7.59
CA GLU A 246 -4.39 -14.48 -6.57
C GLU A 246 -5.29 -13.36 -7.13
N HIS A 247 -6.43 -13.10 -6.47
CA HIS A 247 -7.37 -12.00 -6.80
C HIS A 247 -7.97 -12.00 -8.22
N LEU A 248 -8.03 -13.16 -8.88
CA LEU A 248 -8.63 -13.26 -10.21
C LEU A 248 -10.15 -13.04 -10.22
N ASP A 249 -10.81 -13.22 -9.07
CA ASP A 249 -12.22 -12.87 -8.87
C ASP A 249 -12.48 -11.37 -9.05
N ILE A 250 -11.45 -10.54 -8.86
CA ILE A 250 -11.51 -9.09 -9.01
C ILE A 250 -10.98 -8.65 -10.37
N HIS A 251 -9.80 -9.14 -10.75
CA HIS A 251 -9.08 -8.66 -11.95
C HIS A 251 -9.48 -9.38 -13.24
N GLY A 252 -10.21 -10.50 -13.15
CA GLY A 252 -10.69 -11.28 -14.30
C GLY A 252 -9.62 -12.15 -14.98
N SER A 253 -8.36 -11.69 -15.06
CA SER A 253 -7.24 -12.49 -15.58
C SER A 253 -5.93 -12.21 -14.84
N PHE A 254 -4.96 -13.13 -14.99
CA PHE A 254 -3.63 -12.97 -14.40
C PHE A 254 -2.88 -11.78 -15.02
N GLU A 255 -3.05 -11.56 -16.33
CA GLU A 255 -2.47 -10.44 -17.05
C GLU A 255 -3.02 -9.11 -16.52
N ALA A 256 -4.33 -8.98 -16.33
CA ALA A 256 -4.93 -7.79 -15.75
C ALA A 256 -4.42 -7.52 -14.32
N TYR A 257 -4.32 -8.58 -13.49
CA TYR A 257 -3.76 -8.48 -12.14
C TYR A 257 -2.29 -8.02 -12.14
N ARG A 258 -1.49 -8.52 -13.09
CA ARG A 258 -0.10 -8.12 -13.29
C ARG A 258 0.00 -6.67 -13.74
N GLU A 259 -0.77 -6.27 -14.75
CA GLU A 259 -0.79 -4.90 -15.27
C GLU A 259 -1.23 -3.88 -14.20
N ALA A 260 -2.18 -4.25 -13.33
CA ALA A 260 -2.57 -3.42 -12.20
C ALA A 260 -1.39 -3.11 -11.25
N LYS A 261 -0.49 -4.07 -11.01
CA LYS A 261 0.73 -3.83 -10.22
C LYS A 261 1.76 -3.00 -10.97
N PHE A 262 1.86 -3.16 -12.29
CA PHE A 262 2.78 -2.39 -13.12
C PHE A 262 2.45 -0.89 -13.14
N LEU A 263 1.21 -0.50 -12.80
CA LEU A 263 0.85 0.91 -12.59
C LEU A 263 1.78 1.63 -11.60
N LEU A 264 2.25 0.94 -10.55
CA LEU A 264 3.21 1.52 -9.60
C LEU A 264 4.53 1.88 -10.29
N PHE A 265 5.04 1.01 -11.15
CA PHE A 265 6.28 1.23 -11.88
C PHE A 265 6.13 2.31 -12.95
N ARG A 266 5.00 2.33 -13.67
CA ARG A 266 4.67 3.39 -14.62
C ARG A 266 4.61 4.76 -13.93
N SER A 267 4.13 4.82 -12.68
CA SER A 267 4.07 6.07 -11.91
C SER A 267 5.45 6.73 -11.72
N LEU A 268 6.55 5.96 -11.77
CA LEU A 268 7.92 6.50 -11.73
C LEU A 268 8.27 7.36 -12.94
N PHE A 269 7.49 7.34 -14.03
CA PHE A 269 7.74 8.20 -15.19
C PHE A 269 6.88 9.47 -15.14
N HIS A 270 5.72 9.39 -14.50
CA HIS A 270 4.69 10.44 -14.53
C HIS A 270 4.62 11.27 -13.24
N SER A 271 5.17 10.76 -12.13
CA SER A 271 5.21 11.47 -10.85
C SER A 271 6.03 12.77 -10.96
N GLU A 272 5.83 13.69 -10.01
CA GLU A 272 6.70 14.87 -9.90
C GLU A 272 8.14 14.47 -9.53
N ARG A 273 9.14 15.13 -10.11
CA ARG A 273 10.55 14.83 -9.83
C ARG A 273 11.03 15.65 -8.65
N LYS A 274 11.53 14.98 -7.62
CA LYS A 274 12.08 15.61 -6.43
C LYS A 274 13.58 15.88 -6.63
N PRO A 275 14.08 17.10 -6.37
CA PRO A 275 15.50 17.41 -6.51
C PRO A 275 16.37 16.49 -5.66
N GLY A 276 17.40 15.90 -6.26
CA GLY A 276 18.36 15.04 -5.55
C GLY A 276 17.86 13.65 -5.15
N VAL A 277 16.60 13.30 -5.44
CA VAL A 277 16.05 11.96 -5.14
C VAL A 277 16.09 11.11 -6.42
N PRO A 278 16.76 9.93 -6.41
CA PRO A 278 16.80 9.05 -7.56
C PRO A 278 15.45 8.36 -7.77
N ARG A 279 15.15 8.00 -9.02
CA ARG A 279 14.01 7.14 -9.35
C ARG A 279 14.48 5.71 -9.51
N VAL A 280 13.87 4.79 -8.77
CA VAL A 280 14.37 3.42 -8.67
C VAL A 280 13.25 2.41 -8.89
N ALA A 281 13.45 1.48 -9.82
CA ALA A 281 12.62 0.31 -10.01
C ALA A 281 13.36 -0.93 -9.48
N VAL A 282 12.73 -1.68 -8.59
CA VAL A 282 13.26 -2.91 -8.00
C VAL A 282 12.31 -4.06 -8.28
N PHE A 283 12.80 -5.16 -8.83
CA PHE A 283 11.96 -6.34 -9.07
C PHE A 283 12.72 -7.66 -9.07
N ASN A 284 11.98 -8.72 -8.78
CA ASN A 284 12.49 -10.05 -8.53
C ASN A 284 12.73 -10.83 -9.84
N LEU A 285 13.95 -11.30 -10.07
CA LEU A 285 14.32 -12.19 -11.18
C LEU A 285 13.64 -13.56 -11.07
N ASP A 286 13.40 -14.02 -9.85
CA ASP A 286 12.82 -15.34 -9.57
C ASP A 286 11.32 -15.37 -9.90
N ASP A 287 10.72 -14.21 -10.23
CA ASP A 287 9.32 -14.08 -10.61
C ASP A 287 9.14 -14.06 -12.13
N GLY A 288 8.17 -14.82 -12.63
CA GLY A 288 7.84 -14.89 -14.06
C GLY A 288 7.39 -13.55 -14.67
N SER A 289 7.06 -12.55 -13.86
CA SER A 289 6.70 -11.20 -14.30
C SER A 289 7.91 -10.27 -14.50
N CYS A 290 9.13 -10.72 -14.19
CA CYS A 290 10.37 -9.94 -14.38
C CYS A 290 10.53 -9.44 -15.81
N GLN A 291 10.46 -10.34 -16.80
CA GLN A 291 10.65 -10.00 -18.20
C GLN A 291 9.53 -9.07 -18.74
N PRO A 292 8.23 -9.37 -18.52
CA PRO A 292 7.15 -8.44 -18.88
C PRO A 292 7.30 -7.05 -18.24
N LEU A 293 7.78 -6.96 -17.00
CA LEU A 293 8.00 -5.68 -16.35
C LEU A 293 9.15 -4.89 -16.99
N ARG A 294 10.25 -5.56 -17.38
CA ARG A 294 11.35 -4.92 -18.12
C ARG A 294 10.86 -4.30 -19.43
N GLU A 295 10.04 -5.04 -20.17
CA GLU A 295 9.44 -4.57 -21.43
C GLU A 295 8.55 -3.35 -21.19
N ALA A 296 7.65 -3.41 -20.19
CA ALA A 296 6.78 -2.28 -19.84
C ALA A 296 7.57 -1.02 -19.44
N LEU A 297 8.66 -1.18 -18.68
CA LEU A 297 9.54 -0.07 -18.29
C LEU A 297 10.28 0.54 -19.49
N ALA A 298 10.76 -0.29 -20.42
CA ALA A 298 11.41 0.17 -21.64
C ALA A 298 10.44 0.97 -22.53
N GLU A 299 9.19 0.51 -22.67
CA GLU A 299 8.13 1.21 -23.40
C GLU A 299 7.76 2.55 -22.77
N GLU A 300 7.65 2.63 -21.44
CA GLU A 300 7.41 3.91 -20.75
C GLU A 300 8.60 4.86 -20.91
N SER A 301 9.84 4.35 -20.82
CA SER A 301 11.04 5.16 -21.00
C SER A 301 11.13 5.76 -22.40
N ALA A 302 10.78 4.98 -23.43
CA ALA A 302 10.76 5.44 -24.81
C ALA A 302 9.71 6.54 -25.06
N ARG A 303 8.57 6.50 -24.35
CA ARG A 303 7.51 7.50 -24.49
C ARG A 303 7.81 8.81 -23.76
N ASN A 304 8.37 8.74 -22.55
CA ASN A 304 8.38 9.89 -21.66
C ASN A 304 9.62 10.79 -21.77
N HIS A 305 10.68 10.38 -22.48
CA HIS A 305 11.97 11.12 -22.59
C HIS A 305 12.52 11.63 -21.24
N ALA A 306 12.01 11.11 -20.12
CA ALA A 306 12.29 11.58 -18.78
C ALA A 306 13.62 11.00 -18.30
N ALA A 307 14.37 11.80 -17.55
CA ALA A 307 15.67 11.39 -17.02
C ALA A 307 15.55 10.13 -16.13
N GLY A 308 16.19 9.06 -16.62
CA GLY A 308 16.57 7.78 -16.01
C GLY A 308 15.83 7.30 -14.74
N VAL A 309 15.00 6.27 -14.90
CA VAL A 309 14.67 5.35 -13.80
C VAL A 309 15.78 4.30 -13.72
N SER A 310 16.53 4.28 -12.61
CA SER A 310 17.51 3.24 -12.32
C SER A 310 16.79 1.94 -11.99
N THR A 311 17.27 0.83 -12.54
CA THR A 311 16.67 -0.49 -12.32
C THR A 311 17.63 -1.38 -11.55
N TYR A 312 17.14 -2.07 -10.52
CA TYR A 312 17.86 -3.12 -9.81
C TYR A 312 17.02 -4.38 -9.79
N ILE A 313 17.56 -5.45 -10.36
CA ILE A 313 16.95 -6.77 -10.31
C ILE A 313 17.62 -7.56 -9.20
N TYR A 314 16.80 -8.22 -8.39
CA TYR A 314 17.30 -9.09 -7.33
C TYR A 314 16.88 -10.55 -7.53
N SER A 315 17.64 -11.48 -6.99
CA SER A 315 17.31 -12.91 -6.93
C SER A 315 17.77 -13.49 -5.60
N VAL A 316 17.10 -14.50 -5.06
CA VAL A 316 17.59 -15.21 -3.89
C VAL A 316 18.97 -15.83 -4.14
N ALA A 317 19.23 -16.38 -5.32
CA ALA A 317 20.46 -17.14 -5.56
C ALA A 317 21.08 -17.00 -6.96
N ASP A 318 20.37 -16.41 -7.94
CA ASP A 318 20.88 -16.29 -9.31
C ASP A 318 21.86 -15.09 -9.42
N PRO A 319 23.16 -15.35 -9.71
CA PRO A 319 24.17 -14.30 -9.81
C PRO A 319 24.08 -13.45 -11.09
N THR A 320 23.11 -13.72 -11.97
CA THR A 320 22.80 -12.84 -13.11
C THR A 320 21.95 -11.63 -12.71
N ALA A 321 21.36 -11.64 -11.51
CA ALA A 321 20.72 -10.47 -10.91
C ALA A 321 21.76 -9.44 -10.45
N ASP A 322 21.38 -8.17 -10.40
CA ASP A 322 22.24 -7.10 -9.86
C ASP A 322 22.52 -7.34 -8.37
N ILE A 323 21.52 -7.88 -7.65
CA ILE A 323 21.57 -8.10 -6.21
C ILE A 323 21.15 -9.54 -5.91
N TYR A 324 21.97 -10.29 -5.18
CA TYR A 324 21.63 -11.67 -4.83
C TYR A 324 22.22 -12.11 -3.50
N ALA A 325 21.74 -13.21 -2.94
CA ALA A 325 22.32 -13.80 -1.74
C ALA A 325 23.26 -14.96 -2.07
N ARG A 326 24.30 -15.13 -1.25
CA ARG A 326 25.18 -16.32 -1.23
C ARG A 326 25.41 -16.78 0.20
N HIS A 327 25.88 -18.02 0.35
CA HIS A 327 26.17 -18.64 1.65
C HIS A 327 24.98 -18.54 2.62
N ILE A 328 23.77 -18.87 2.13
CA ILE A 328 22.57 -18.83 2.96
C ILE A 328 22.61 -20.00 3.95
N GLU A 329 22.61 -19.67 5.24
CA GLU A 329 22.54 -20.60 6.35
C GLU A 329 21.23 -20.36 7.13
N TYR A 330 20.37 -21.37 7.15
CA TYR A 330 19.15 -21.37 7.94
C TYR A 330 19.43 -22.00 9.31
N LEU A 331 19.58 -21.17 10.33
CA LEU A 331 19.82 -21.58 11.72
C LEU A 331 18.51 -21.54 12.52
N PRO A 332 18.41 -22.27 13.66
CA PRO A 332 17.19 -22.29 14.46
C PRO A 332 16.71 -20.92 14.97
N GLU A 333 17.61 -19.96 15.15
CA GLU A 333 17.30 -18.62 15.70
C GLU A 333 17.71 -17.47 14.78
N ALA A 334 18.27 -17.78 13.61
CA ALA A 334 18.75 -16.78 12.67
C ALA A 334 18.82 -17.32 11.24
N THR A 335 18.66 -16.43 10.26
CA THR A 335 19.10 -16.68 8.89
C THR A 335 20.32 -15.80 8.63
N ARG A 336 21.42 -16.41 8.18
CA ARG A 336 22.66 -15.71 7.81
C ARG A 336 22.89 -15.85 6.32
N PHE A 337 23.34 -14.77 5.69
CA PHE A 337 23.75 -14.81 4.29
C PHE A 337 24.58 -13.58 3.95
N GLU A 338 25.23 -13.61 2.80
CA GLU A 338 25.90 -12.47 2.23
C GLU A 338 25.08 -11.89 1.08
N LEU A 339 24.70 -10.62 1.17
CA LEU A 339 24.13 -9.86 0.05
C LEU A 339 25.27 -9.39 -0.84
N VAL A 340 25.22 -9.78 -2.12
CA VAL A 340 26.13 -9.30 -3.16
C VAL A 340 25.41 -8.26 -4.00
N TRP A 341 26.08 -7.15 -4.30
CA TRP A 341 25.60 -6.08 -5.18
C TRP A 341 26.77 -5.45 -5.93
N PRO A 342 26.56 -4.57 -6.93
CA PRO A 342 27.66 -4.04 -7.74
C PRO A 342 28.72 -3.26 -6.94
N GLY A 343 28.34 -2.71 -5.78
CA GLY A 343 29.23 -2.00 -4.87
C GLY A 343 29.97 -2.89 -3.85
N GLY A 344 29.74 -4.20 -3.83
CA GLY A 344 30.47 -5.14 -2.96
C GLY A 344 29.59 -6.20 -2.30
N THR A 345 29.95 -6.58 -1.08
CA THR A 345 29.25 -7.62 -0.31
C THR A 345 28.95 -7.15 1.10
N VAL A 346 27.75 -7.47 1.58
CA VAL A 346 27.26 -7.09 2.92
C VAL A 346 26.84 -8.35 3.67
N PRO A 347 27.49 -8.73 4.77
CA PRO A 347 27.04 -9.85 5.59
C PRO A 347 25.77 -9.45 6.35
N LEU A 348 24.72 -10.26 6.23
CA LEU A 348 23.43 -10.03 6.86
C LEU A 348 23.11 -11.19 7.81
N GLU A 349 22.54 -10.84 8.96
CA GLU A 349 21.94 -11.76 9.91
C GLU A 349 20.56 -11.21 10.27
N THR A 350 19.55 -12.07 10.23
CA THR A 350 18.17 -11.71 10.58
C THR A 350 17.53 -12.79 11.43
N ARG A 351 16.55 -12.42 12.25
CA ARG A 351 15.70 -13.37 12.97
C ARG A 351 14.48 -13.81 12.16
N LEU A 352 14.26 -13.21 11.00
CA LEU A 352 13.17 -13.60 10.11
C LEU A 352 13.45 -14.99 9.53
N ILE A 353 12.40 -15.81 9.52
CA ILE A 353 12.47 -17.23 9.17
C ILE A 353 12.12 -17.43 7.69
N GLY A 354 12.90 -18.25 7.00
CA GLY A 354 12.56 -18.79 5.68
C GLY A 354 13.15 -18.04 4.49
N GLU A 355 13.32 -18.77 3.38
CA GLU A 355 13.89 -18.27 2.13
C GLU A 355 13.13 -17.07 1.55
N PHE A 356 11.81 -17.07 1.67
CA PHE A 356 11.01 -15.94 1.19
C PHE A 356 11.32 -14.64 1.95
N ASN A 357 11.80 -14.72 3.19
CA ASN A 357 12.27 -13.54 3.90
C ASN A 357 13.65 -13.09 3.44
N VAL A 358 14.52 -14.00 2.97
CA VAL A 358 15.73 -13.61 2.22
C VAL A 358 15.34 -12.81 0.98
N SER A 359 14.35 -13.28 0.21
CA SER A 359 13.81 -12.55 -0.95
C SER A 359 13.26 -11.16 -0.57
N ASN A 360 12.47 -11.06 0.51
CA ASN A 360 11.95 -9.77 1.00
C ASN A 360 13.07 -8.81 1.46
N ILE A 361 14.12 -9.33 2.10
CA ILE A 361 15.28 -8.55 2.53
C ILE A 361 16.05 -8.02 1.32
N LEU A 362 16.29 -8.86 0.31
CA LEU A 362 16.95 -8.42 -0.93
C LEU A 362 16.12 -7.35 -1.66
N CYS A 363 14.79 -7.48 -1.69
CA CYS A 363 13.89 -6.46 -2.23
C CYS A 363 14.04 -5.10 -1.50
N ALA A 364 13.96 -5.12 -0.16
CA ALA A 364 14.11 -3.91 0.67
C ALA A 364 15.52 -3.30 0.56
N ALA A 365 16.56 -4.13 0.59
CA ALA A 365 17.94 -3.71 0.46
C ALA A 365 18.22 -3.11 -0.92
N ALA A 366 17.69 -3.69 -2.00
CA ALA A 366 17.82 -3.13 -3.35
C ALA A 366 17.20 -1.74 -3.48
N ALA A 367 16.02 -1.54 -2.89
CA ALA A 367 15.39 -0.22 -2.83
C ALA A 367 16.23 0.79 -2.02
N ALA A 368 16.77 0.37 -0.88
CA ALA A 368 17.64 1.21 -0.05
C ALA A 368 18.97 1.55 -0.74
N LEU A 369 19.63 0.58 -1.39
CA LEU A 369 20.85 0.79 -2.16
C LEU A 369 20.63 1.74 -3.34
N GLY A 370 19.49 1.59 -4.05
CA GLY A 370 19.12 2.51 -5.13
C GLY A 370 18.86 3.94 -4.66
N LEU A 371 18.49 4.14 -3.39
CA LEU A 371 18.41 5.44 -2.74
C LEU A 371 19.75 5.96 -2.21
N GLY A 372 20.83 5.18 -2.34
CA GLY A 372 22.17 5.53 -1.83
C GLY A 372 22.34 5.31 -0.32
N ILE A 373 21.47 4.51 0.32
CA ILE A 373 21.63 4.17 1.73
C ILE A 373 22.86 3.28 1.91
N ALA A 374 23.66 3.58 2.94
CA ALA A 374 24.90 2.88 3.21
C ALA A 374 24.68 1.39 3.56
N PRO A 375 25.54 0.48 3.08
CA PRO A 375 25.49 -0.94 3.41
C PRO A 375 25.40 -1.26 4.91
N GLU A 376 26.11 -0.49 5.74
CA GLU A 376 26.13 -0.66 7.20
C GLU A 376 24.75 -0.37 7.79
N GLN A 377 24.04 0.63 7.27
CA GLN A 377 22.68 0.96 7.70
C GLN A 377 21.68 -0.13 7.29
N ILE A 378 21.86 -0.73 6.12
CA ILE A 378 21.05 -1.89 5.67
C ILE A 378 21.28 -3.07 6.61
N GLN A 379 22.54 -3.42 6.89
CA GLN A 379 22.89 -4.50 7.81
C GLN A 379 22.23 -4.31 9.18
N GLN A 380 22.34 -3.11 9.73
CA GLN A 380 21.79 -2.79 11.05
C GLN A 380 20.26 -2.81 11.06
N GLY A 381 19.62 -2.28 10.02
CA GLY A 381 18.16 -2.30 9.88
C GLY A 381 17.61 -3.72 9.81
N VAL A 382 18.20 -4.56 8.95
CA VAL A 382 17.84 -5.98 8.81
C VAL A 382 18.00 -6.74 10.13
N ALA A 383 19.10 -6.51 10.85
CA ALA A 383 19.36 -7.15 12.13
C ALA A 383 18.41 -6.67 13.25
N SER A 384 17.93 -5.42 13.17
CA SER A 384 17.03 -4.84 14.18
C SER A 384 15.59 -5.36 14.13
N LEU A 385 15.15 -5.83 12.96
CA LEU A 385 13.79 -6.33 12.77
C LEU A 385 13.68 -7.78 13.26
N SER A 386 13.22 -7.93 14.49
CA SER A 386 13.09 -9.25 15.14
C SER A 386 11.88 -10.05 14.68
N SER A 387 10.79 -9.38 14.31
CA SER A 387 9.55 -9.99 13.83
C SER A 387 8.69 -8.97 13.08
N VAL A 388 7.75 -9.48 12.28
CA VAL A 388 6.68 -8.68 11.67
C VAL A 388 5.35 -9.27 12.13
N LEU A 389 4.44 -8.41 12.60
CA LEU A 389 3.17 -8.83 13.22
C LEU A 389 2.41 -9.76 12.26
N GLY A 390 2.12 -10.98 12.72
CA GLY A 390 1.40 -12.00 11.96
C GLY A 390 2.11 -12.53 10.72
N ARG A 391 3.43 -12.33 10.55
CA ARG A 391 4.21 -12.85 9.40
C ARG A 391 5.41 -13.66 9.90
N MET A 392 5.27 -14.99 9.93
CA MET A 392 6.19 -15.91 10.62
C MET A 392 6.61 -15.40 12.00
N GLN A 393 5.66 -14.82 12.72
CA GLN A 393 5.93 -14.20 14.00
C GLN A 393 6.17 -15.29 15.03
N ARG A 394 7.43 -15.45 15.44
CA ARG A 394 7.78 -16.32 16.57
C ARG A 394 7.19 -15.75 17.85
N MET A 395 6.44 -16.57 18.57
CA MET A 395 5.88 -16.27 19.87
C MET A 395 6.75 -16.95 20.92
N ASP A 396 7.30 -16.16 21.85
CA ASP A 396 8.08 -16.67 22.97
C ASP A 396 7.49 -16.16 24.29
N CYS A 397 6.82 -17.06 24.99
CA CYS A 397 6.26 -16.87 26.32
C CYS A 397 7.00 -17.74 27.37
N GLY A 398 8.23 -18.17 27.07
CA GLY A 398 9.03 -19.05 27.92
C GLY A 398 8.75 -20.55 27.74
N GLN A 399 8.07 -20.94 26.66
CA GLN A 399 7.80 -22.35 26.35
C GLN A 399 9.02 -23.05 25.70
N ASP A 400 9.05 -24.38 25.75
CA ASP A 400 10.11 -25.24 25.22
C ASP A 400 9.89 -25.67 23.75
N PHE A 401 8.91 -25.06 23.06
CA PHE A 401 8.59 -25.33 21.67
C PHE A 401 8.50 -24.06 20.82
N LEU A 402 8.70 -24.22 19.51
CA LEU A 402 8.53 -23.15 18.54
C LEU A 402 7.03 -22.89 18.32
N ALA A 403 6.56 -21.70 18.69
CA ALA A 403 5.23 -21.21 18.35
C ALA A 403 5.34 -20.10 17.30
N VAL A 404 4.56 -20.20 16.22
CA VAL A 404 4.60 -19.25 15.10
C VAL A 404 3.18 -18.82 14.72
N VAL A 405 2.98 -17.52 14.54
CA VAL A 405 1.76 -16.93 13.99
C VAL A 405 2.05 -16.43 12.58
N ASP A 406 1.26 -16.86 11.59
CA ASP A 406 1.41 -16.44 10.20
C ASP A 406 0.05 -16.14 9.54
N PHE A 407 0.05 -15.25 8.56
CA PHE A 407 -1.12 -14.78 7.83
C PHE A 407 -1.43 -15.61 6.56
N ALA A 408 -0.74 -16.73 6.35
CA ALA A 408 -1.05 -17.68 5.29
C ALA A 408 -2.54 -18.05 5.26
N HIS A 409 -3.24 -17.63 4.19
CA HIS A 409 -4.69 -17.74 4.05
C HIS A 409 -5.11 -18.24 2.66
N SER A 410 -4.15 -18.65 1.83
CA SER A 410 -4.32 -19.32 0.55
C SER A 410 -3.59 -20.68 0.58
N PRO A 411 -3.96 -21.66 -0.28
CA PRO A 411 -3.28 -22.96 -0.34
C PRO A 411 -1.77 -22.83 -0.52
N ALA A 412 -1.34 -21.99 -1.47
CA ALA A 412 0.08 -21.76 -1.76
C ALA A 412 0.81 -21.11 -0.57
N SER A 413 0.20 -20.12 0.10
CA SER A 413 0.84 -19.48 1.27
C SER A 413 0.96 -20.45 2.46
N LEU A 414 -0.03 -21.34 2.65
CA LEU A 414 0.00 -22.35 3.71
C LEU A 414 1.06 -23.42 3.43
N GLU A 415 1.14 -23.91 2.20
CA GLU A 415 2.14 -24.90 1.77
C GLU A 415 3.55 -24.36 2.01
N ARG A 416 3.84 -23.15 1.51
CA ARG A 416 5.13 -22.47 1.74
C ARG A 416 5.44 -22.28 3.22
N ALA A 417 4.44 -21.96 4.03
CA ALA A 417 4.63 -21.80 5.47
C ALA A 417 5.02 -23.12 6.15
N LEU A 418 4.34 -24.22 5.82
CA LEU A 418 4.61 -25.54 6.37
C LEU A 418 5.95 -26.10 5.89
N GLU A 419 6.28 -25.94 4.61
CA GLU A 419 7.58 -26.32 4.04
C GLU A 419 8.74 -25.56 4.68
N THR A 420 8.54 -24.29 5.03
CA THR A 420 9.54 -23.49 5.73
C THR A 420 9.75 -23.96 7.17
N LEU A 421 8.69 -24.34 7.87
CA LEU A 421 8.75 -24.74 9.29
C LEU A 421 9.17 -26.20 9.48
N ARG A 422 8.90 -27.08 8.50
CA ARG A 422 9.17 -28.52 8.61
C ARG A 422 10.66 -28.82 8.87
N PRO A 423 11.64 -28.25 8.15
CA PRO A 423 13.06 -28.49 8.42
C PRO A 423 13.49 -28.07 9.83
N LEU A 424 12.87 -27.02 10.40
CA LEU A 424 13.22 -26.51 11.73
C LEU A 424 12.84 -27.48 12.87
N VAL A 425 11.89 -28.38 12.62
CA VAL A 425 11.47 -29.41 13.58
C VAL A 425 11.92 -30.81 13.16
N ALA A 426 12.42 -30.99 11.95
CA ALA A 426 13.02 -32.25 11.49
C ALA A 426 14.44 -32.35 12.07
N GLY A 427 14.56 -32.76 13.33
CA GLY A 427 15.84 -32.76 14.05
C GLY A 427 16.95 -33.54 13.34
N ASP A 428 18.20 -33.24 13.70
CA ASP A 428 19.36 -34.04 13.28
C ASP A 428 19.28 -35.48 13.80
N SER A 429 19.98 -36.39 13.12
CA SER A 429 19.99 -37.86 13.24
C SER A 429 20.19 -38.49 14.63
N GLY A 430 20.13 -37.71 15.72
CA GLY A 430 20.20 -38.17 17.12
C GLY A 430 19.06 -37.75 18.04
N ASN A 431 18.14 -36.83 17.65
CA ASN A 431 17.16 -36.25 18.59
C ASN A 431 15.67 -36.55 18.28
N GLY A 432 15.39 -37.58 17.48
CA GLY A 432 14.04 -38.16 17.33
C GLY A 432 12.99 -37.34 16.56
N GLY A 433 13.32 -36.12 16.10
CA GLY A 433 12.41 -35.27 15.31
C GLY A 433 11.21 -34.72 16.09
N GLY A 434 10.88 -33.45 15.87
CA GLY A 434 9.69 -32.79 16.40
C GLY A 434 8.45 -32.99 15.53
N ARG A 435 7.28 -32.60 16.07
CA ARG A 435 6.01 -32.57 15.33
C ARG A 435 5.69 -31.15 14.89
N LEU A 436 5.24 -30.98 13.65
CA LEU A 436 4.64 -29.72 13.16
C LEU A 436 3.12 -29.81 13.32
N ILE A 437 2.54 -28.91 14.10
CA ILE A 437 1.09 -28.82 14.33
C ILE A 437 0.60 -27.52 13.70
N ALA A 438 -0.31 -27.63 12.73
CA ALA A 438 -0.92 -26.49 12.05
C ALA A 438 -2.37 -26.30 12.52
N VAL A 439 -2.70 -25.08 12.95
CA VAL A 439 -4.08 -24.67 13.26
C VAL A 439 -4.41 -23.50 12.33
N PHE A 440 -5.38 -23.69 11.44
CA PHE A 440 -5.76 -22.69 10.45
C PHE A 440 -7.28 -22.69 10.23
N GLY A 441 -7.76 -21.69 9.50
CA GLY A 441 -9.17 -21.55 9.13
C GLY A 441 -9.34 -20.85 7.78
N CYS A 442 -10.57 -20.84 7.29
CA CYS A 442 -10.95 -20.14 6.07
C CYS A 442 -12.01 -19.08 6.39
N ALA A 443 -11.81 -17.86 5.89
CA ALA A 443 -12.76 -16.77 6.07
C ALA A 443 -14.16 -17.12 5.51
N GLY A 444 -15.20 -16.78 6.27
CA GLY A 444 -16.60 -16.84 5.82
C GLY A 444 -16.85 -15.87 4.65
N LEU A 445 -17.86 -16.17 3.82
CA LEU A 445 -18.29 -15.33 2.68
C LEU A 445 -17.23 -15.04 1.59
N ARG A 446 -16.05 -15.66 1.67
CA ARG A 446 -15.00 -15.63 0.64
C ARG A 446 -14.98 -16.93 -0.17
N ASP A 447 -14.05 -17.01 -1.12
CA ASP A 447 -13.84 -18.16 -2.00
C ASP A 447 -13.95 -19.50 -1.25
N ARG A 448 -14.90 -20.32 -1.68
CA ARG A 448 -15.16 -21.65 -1.13
C ARG A 448 -14.24 -22.70 -1.74
N GLY A 449 -13.75 -22.49 -2.96
CA GLY A 449 -12.90 -23.43 -3.69
C GLY A 449 -11.60 -23.72 -2.97
N LYS A 450 -10.96 -22.68 -2.40
CA LYS A 450 -9.70 -22.84 -1.65
C LYS A 450 -9.80 -23.70 -0.39
N ARG A 451 -10.99 -23.85 0.21
CA ARG A 451 -11.14 -24.50 1.54
C ARG A 451 -10.70 -25.96 1.52
N ARG A 452 -11.11 -26.70 0.49
CA ARG A 452 -10.72 -28.11 0.32
C ARG A 452 -9.22 -28.22 0.07
N LEU A 453 -8.68 -27.35 -0.78
CA LEU A 453 -7.26 -27.35 -1.13
C LEU A 453 -6.39 -27.07 0.09
N MET A 454 -6.76 -26.09 0.93
CA MET A 454 -6.02 -25.79 2.16
C MET A 454 -6.03 -26.95 3.18
N GLY A 455 -7.03 -27.83 3.18
CA GLY A 455 -7.03 -29.03 4.03
C GLY A 455 -6.28 -30.22 3.45
N GLN A 456 -5.90 -30.18 2.16
CA GLN A 456 -5.07 -31.19 1.52
C GLN A 456 -3.58 -30.89 1.65
N VAL A 457 -3.22 -29.60 1.62
CA VAL A 457 -1.94 -29.06 2.09
C VAL A 457 -1.75 -29.43 3.55
#